data_AF-A0A3D5AVU4-F1
#
_entry.id   AF-A0A3D5AVU4-F1
#
_cell.length_a   1.000
_cell.length_b   1.000
_cell.length_c   1.000
_cell.angle_alpha   90.00
_cell.angle_beta   90.00
_cell.angle_gamma   90.00
#
_symmetry.space_group_name_H-M   'P 1'
#
loop_
_entity.id
_entity.type
_entity.pdbx_description
1 polymer ?
#
loop_
_entity_poly.entity_id
_entity_poly.type
_entity_poly.pdbx_seq_one_letter_code
_entity_poly.pdbx_strand_id
1 'polypeptide(L)'
;MTTQPTHSERTAPRPPRKAAPAPEPPASAPDARFHIGDLCALLESYLSAPEVADVYRAYLFSAEAHEGQHRRSGEPYIFHPIEVARVLALMHLDSKSISAAILHDVIEDTAHNKDKIAELFGKDVAELVDGVSKIDQIEFRTEEDEQAENFRKMLL
;
A
#
# COMPACT_ATOMS: atom_id res chain seq x y z
N MET A 1 -70.52 -28.32 44.50
CA MET A 1 -70.56 -27.26 43.46
C MET A 1 -69.25 -26.50 43.51
N THR A 2 -68.45 -26.69 42.46
CA THR A 2 -67.33 -25.85 41.96
C THR A 2 -66.62 -24.91 42.92
N THR A 3 -65.38 -25.24 43.29
CA THR A 3 -64.35 -24.27 43.70
C THR A 3 -63.06 -24.55 42.93
N GLN A 4 -62.51 -23.49 42.37
CA GLN A 4 -61.47 -23.38 41.33
C GLN A 4 -60.08 -23.92 41.73
N PRO A 5 -59.20 -24.21 40.76
CA PRO A 5 -57.78 -24.44 41.02
C PRO A 5 -57.03 -23.10 41.14
N THR A 6 -56.33 -22.88 42.24
CA THR A 6 -55.29 -21.83 42.33
C THR A 6 -53.96 -22.41 41.91
N HIS A 7 -53.50 -22.07 40.70
CA HIS A 7 -52.12 -22.30 40.27
C HIS A 7 -51.19 -21.44 41.13
N SER A 8 -50.50 -22.07 42.08
CA SER A 8 -49.35 -21.46 42.76
C SER A 8 -48.10 -21.81 41.95
N GLU A 9 -47.65 -20.88 41.11
CA GLU A 9 -46.38 -20.99 40.38
C GLU A 9 -45.23 -21.17 41.38
N ARG A 10 -44.59 -22.35 41.34
CA ARG A 10 -43.28 -22.55 41.98
C ARG A 10 -42.22 -22.09 40.99
N THR A 11 -41.71 -20.88 41.19
CA THR A 11 -40.56 -20.36 40.47
C THR A 11 -39.32 -21.17 40.86
N ALA A 12 -38.75 -21.95 39.93
CA ALA A 12 -37.46 -22.60 40.12
C ALA A 12 -36.34 -21.53 40.15
N PRO A 13 -35.29 -21.70 40.99
CA PRO A 13 -34.17 -20.76 41.02
C PRO A 13 -33.36 -20.86 39.72
N ARG A 14 -33.12 -19.70 39.10
CA ARG A 14 -32.31 -19.52 37.90
C ARG A 14 -30.86 -19.94 38.20
N PRO A 15 -30.18 -20.69 37.31
CA PRO A 15 -28.78 -21.07 37.56
C PRO A 15 -27.88 -19.83 37.60
N PRO A 16 -26.76 -19.86 38.34
CA PRO A 16 -25.82 -18.74 38.38
C PRO A 16 -25.26 -18.52 36.97
N ARG A 17 -25.41 -17.29 36.48
CA ARG A 17 -24.83 -16.84 35.22
C ARG A 17 -23.31 -17.04 35.34
N LYS A 18 -22.71 -17.90 34.52
CA LYS A 18 -21.23 -17.94 34.39
C LYS A 18 -20.78 -16.49 34.23
N ALA A 19 -19.89 -16.04 35.12
CA ALA A 19 -19.22 -14.77 34.92
C ALA A 19 -18.60 -14.81 33.52
N ALA A 20 -18.97 -13.85 32.68
CA ALA A 20 -18.24 -13.65 31.44
C ALA A 20 -16.76 -13.47 31.79
N PRO A 21 -15.82 -14.06 31.03
CA PRO A 21 -14.42 -13.71 31.21
C PRO A 21 -14.29 -12.19 31.12
N ALA A 22 -13.48 -11.60 32.00
CA ALA A 22 -13.12 -10.19 31.91
C ALA A 22 -12.72 -9.86 30.45
N PRO A 23 -13.04 -8.66 29.93
CA PRO A 23 -12.58 -8.29 28.60
C PRO A 23 -11.08 -8.51 28.55
N GLU A 24 -10.64 -9.37 27.64
CA GLU A 24 -9.22 -9.51 27.33
C GLU A 24 -8.67 -8.10 27.07
N PRO A 25 -7.46 -7.77 27.56
CA PRO A 25 -6.84 -6.49 27.25
C PRO A 25 -6.90 -6.29 25.74
N PRO A 26 -7.18 -5.07 25.24
CA PRO A 26 -7.32 -4.83 23.81
C PRO A 26 -6.09 -5.43 23.13
N ALA A 27 -6.34 -6.27 22.13
CA ALA A 27 -5.32 -6.76 21.22
C ALA A 27 -4.44 -5.56 20.86
N SER A 28 -3.13 -5.76 21.04
CA SER A 28 -2.03 -4.83 20.79
C SER A 28 -2.37 -3.75 19.76
N ALA A 29 -1.95 -2.52 20.06
CA ALA A 29 -2.01 -1.32 19.21
C ALA A 29 -2.07 -1.64 17.71
N PRO A 30 -2.90 -0.92 16.93
CA PRO A 30 -3.04 -1.18 15.50
C PRO A 30 -1.64 -1.17 14.88
N ASP A 31 -1.34 -2.22 14.10
CA ASP A 31 -0.10 -2.42 13.36
C ASP A 31 0.57 -1.08 13.04
N ALA A 32 1.78 -0.86 13.55
CA ALA A 32 2.50 0.41 13.40
C ALA A 32 2.85 0.61 11.92
N ARG A 33 1.88 1.12 11.16
CA ARG A 33 2.00 1.42 9.74
C ARG A 33 3.20 2.34 9.53
N PHE A 34 3.96 2.07 8.49
CA PHE A 34 5.13 2.86 8.14
C PHE A 34 4.69 4.09 7.34
N HIS A 35 4.93 5.28 7.89
CA HIS A 35 4.53 6.55 7.30
C HIS A 35 5.74 7.30 6.74
N ILE A 36 5.48 8.41 6.04
CA ILE A 36 6.54 9.29 5.52
C ILE A 36 7.48 9.80 6.62
N GLY A 37 6.98 10.05 7.83
CA GLY A 37 7.82 10.45 8.97
C GLY A 37 8.84 9.38 9.34
N ASP A 38 8.43 8.11 9.34
CA ASP A 38 9.32 6.98 9.60
C ASP A 38 10.34 6.80 8.47
N LEU A 39 9.93 7.02 7.21
CA LEU A 39 10.83 7.01 6.06
C LEU A 39 11.88 8.12 6.15
N CYS A 40 11.48 9.35 6.44
CA CYS A 40 12.42 10.47 6.60
C CYS A 40 13.42 10.19 7.72
N ALA A 41 12.96 9.70 8.87
CA ALA A 41 13.85 9.33 9.98
C ALA A 41 14.85 8.23 9.59
N LEU A 42 14.43 7.25 8.78
CA LEU A 42 15.33 6.23 8.24
C LEU A 42 16.37 6.82 7.28
N LEU A 43 15.94 7.70 6.36
CA LEU A 43 16.82 8.32 5.37
C LEU A 43 17.86 9.26 6.00
N GLU A 44 17.48 9.99 7.06
CA GLU A 44 18.39 10.86 7.83
C GLU A 44 19.58 10.11 8.44
N SER A 45 19.51 8.78 8.56
CA SER A 45 20.63 7.97 9.06
C SER A 45 21.80 7.88 8.08
N TYR A 46 21.58 8.14 6.78
CA TYR A 46 22.62 7.97 5.75
C TYR A 46 22.61 9.01 4.61
N LEU A 47 21.56 9.82 4.45
CA LEU A 47 21.47 10.90 3.47
C LEU A 47 21.60 12.28 4.11
N SER A 48 21.97 13.27 3.31
CA SER A 48 21.99 14.67 3.74
C SER A 48 20.58 15.28 3.84
N ALA A 49 20.40 16.31 4.65
CA ALA A 49 19.11 16.98 4.80
C ALA A 49 18.47 17.48 3.48
N PRO A 50 19.24 18.05 2.52
CA PRO A 50 18.69 18.40 1.21
C PRO A 50 18.16 17.19 0.42
N GLU A 51 18.86 16.06 0.49
CA GLU A 51 18.45 14.83 -0.19
C GLU A 51 17.17 14.24 0.42
N VAL A 52 17.04 14.26 1.75
CA VAL A 52 15.80 13.86 2.43
C VAL A 52 14.66 14.80 2.06
N ALA A 53 14.92 16.10 1.94
CA ALA A 53 13.92 17.07 1.51
C ALA A 53 13.46 16.80 0.06
N ASP A 54 14.35 16.40 -0.84
CA ASP A 54 13.98 16.02 -2.21
C ASP A 54 13.04 14.82 -2.25
N VAL A 55 13.33 13.78 -1.45
CA VAL A 55 12.44 12.61 -1.30
C VAL A 55 11.08 13.03 -0.72
N TYR A 56 11.07 13.93 0.26
CA TYR A 56 9.82 14.45 0.82
C TYR A 56 8.99 15.24 -0.21
N ARG A 57 9.64 16.03 -1.08
CA ARG A 57 8.96 16.71 -2.20
C ARG A 57 8.34 15.70 -3.17
N ALA A 58 9.04 14.61 -3.47
CA ALA A 58 8.51 13.53 -4.31
C ALA A 58 7.27 12.88 -3.65
N TYR A 59 7.31 12.67 -2.33
CA TYR A 59 6.17 12.17 -1.57
C TYR A 59 4.95 13.08 -1.67
N LEU A 60 5.12 14.40 -1.47
CA LEU A 60 3.99 15.34 -1.55
C LEU A 60 3.33 15.30 -2.93
N PHE A 61 4.15 15.28 -3.99
CA PHE A 61 3.65 15.19 -5.36
C PHE A 61 2.93 13.88 -5.64
N SER A 62 3.49 12.74 -5.21
CA SER A 62 2.86 11.42 -5.33
C SER A 62 1.53 11.35 -4.55
N ALA A 63 1.49 11.91 -3.34
CA ALA A 63 0.29 11.95 -2.51
C ALA A 63 -0.83 12.78 -3.14
N GLU A 64 -0.49 13.92 -3.75
CA GLU A 64 -1.45 14.75 -4.51
C GLU A 64 -1.93 14.01 -5.77
N ALA A 65 -1.01 13.42 -6.54
CA ALA A 65 -1.33 12.72 -7.77
C ALA A 65 -2.27 11.52 -7.55
N HIS A 66 -2.11 10.81 -6.43
CA HIS A 66 -2.94 9.67 -6.04
C HIS A 66 -4.07 10.04 -5.06
N GLU A 67 -4.42 11.32 -4.92
CA GLU A 67 -5.50 11.75 -4.02
C GLU A 67 -6.84 11.08 -4.41
N GLY A 68 -7.53 10.51 -3.42
CA GLY A 68 -8.78 9.78 -3.63
C GLY A 68 -8.61 8.37 -4.20
N GLN A 69 -7.41 7.97 -4.62
CA GLN A 69 -7.13 6.61 -5.08
C GLN A 69 -6.92 5.66 -3.87
N HIS A 70 -7.49 4.47 -3.99
CA HIS A 70 -7.41 3.43 -2.95
C HIS A 70 -6.98 2.10 -3.56
N ARG A 71 -6.21 1.32 -2.81
CA ARG A 71 -5.88 -0.06 -3.19
C ARG A 71 -7.09 -0.97 -3.03
N ARG A 72 -7.01 -2.20 -3.57
CA ARG A 72 -8.06 -3.23 -3.40
C ARG A 72 -8.31 -3.59 -1.93
N SER A 73 -7.33 -3.39 -1.05
CA SER A 73 -7.43 -3.52 0.40
C SER A 73 -8.28 -2.42 1.06
N GLY A 74 -8.61 -1.34 0.34
CA GLY A 74 -9.34 -0.18 0.85
C GLY A 74 -8.47 0.90 1.47
N GLU A 75 -7.14 0.76 1.46
CA GLU A 75 -6.23 1.78 1.99
C GLU A 75 -5.88 2.85 0.94
N PRO A 76 -5.56 4.08 1.38
CA PRO A 76 -5.03 5.11 0.49
C PRO A 76 -3.82 4.61 -0.30
N TYR A 77 -3.79 4.89 -1.61
CA TYR A 77 -2.77 4.36 -2.51
C TYR A 77 -1.34 4.74 -2.09
N ILE A 78 -1.16 5.94 -1.53
CA ILE A 78 0.13 6.50 -1.12
C ILE A 78 0.95 5.61 -0.16
N PHE A 79 0.32 4.68 0.57
CA PHE A 79 1.06 3.74 1.41
C PHE A 79 1.94 2.78 0.59
N HIS A 80 1.52 2.38 -0.61
CA HIS A 80 2.29 1.48 -1.47
C HIS A 80 3.64 2.10 -1.90
N PRO A 81 3.69 3.32 -2.48
CA PRO A 81 4.97 3.96 -2.81
C PRO A 81 5.88 4.16 -1.58
N ILE A 82 5.32 4.42 -0.40
CA ILE A 82 6.09 4.55 0.85
C ILE A 82 6.73 3.22 1.25
N GLU A 83 5.99 2.11 1.15
CA GLU A 83 6.51 0.76 1.47
C GLU A 83 7.59 0.32 0.48
N VAL A 84 7.43 0.62 -0.81
CA VAL A 84 8.47 0.39 -1.82
C VAL A 84 9.73 1.19 -1.48
N ALA A 85 9.57 2.49 -1.20
CA ALA A 85 10.69 3.36 -0.83
C ALA A 85 11.40 2.89 0.45
N ARG A 86 10.68 2.34 1.43
CA ARG A 86 11.26 1.72 2.63
C ARG A 86 12.22 0.58 2.28
N VAL A 87 11.84 -0.30 1.36
CA VAL A 87 12.71 -1.43 0.96
C VAL A 87 14.02 -0.93 0.38
N LEU A 88 13.97 0.07 -0.50
CA LEU A 88 15.17 0.66 -1.09
C LEU A 88 16.00 1.43 -0.05
N ALA A 89 15.35 2.10 0.90
CA ALA A 89 16.02 2.81 1.99
C ALA A 89 16.77 1.84 2.91
N LEU A 90 16.22 0.65 3.19
CA LEU A 90 16.91 -0.40 3.96
C LEU A 90 18.14 -0.97 3.22
N MET A 91 18.18 -0.83 1.91
CA MET A 91 19.35 -1.18 1.07
C MET A 91 20.33 0.00 0.92
N HIS A 92 20.05 1.14 1.55
CA HIS A 92 20.86 2.38 1.51
C HIS A 92 21.06 2.93 0.09
N LEU A 93 20.03 2.88 -0.75
CA LEU A 93 20.06 3.50 -2.08
C LEU A 93 20.02 5.02 -2.00
N ASP A 94 20.50 5.68 -3.04
CA ASP A 94 20.59 7.14 -3.15
C ASP A 94 19.22 7.80 -3.29
N SER A 95 19.17 9.10 -2.98
CA SER A 95 17.94 9.90 -2.94
C SER A 95 17.15 9.90 -4.24
N LYS A 96 17.82 9.81 -5.40
CA LYS A 96 17.13 9.75 -6.70
C LYS A 96 16.41 8.42 -6.89
N SER A 97 17.04 7.31 -6.51
CA SER A 97 16.38 6.00 -6.51
C SER A 97 15.21 5.93 -5.55
N ILE A 98 15.33 6.50 -4.35
CA ILE A 98 14.20 6.57 -3.40
C ILE A 98 13.06 7.44 -3.97
N SER A 99 13.40 8.59 -4.55
CA SER A 99 12.41 9.47 -5.20
C SER A 99 11.71 8.77 -6.36
N ALA A 100 12.45 8.03 -7.19
CA ALA A 100 11.87 7.25 -8.28
C ALA A 100 10.92 6.16 -7.77
N ALA A 101 11.25 5.46 -6.68
CA ALA A 101 10.33 4.51 -6.05
C ALA A 101 9.03 5.16 -5.56
N ILE A 102 9.08 6.38 -5.01
CA ILE A 102 7.88 7.10 -4.59
C ILE A 102 7.00 7.51 -5.79
N LEU A 103 7.62 7.74 -6.95
CA LEU A 103 6.97 8.27 -8.15
C LEU A 103 6.63 7.20 -9.20
N HIS A 104 6.99 5.93 -8.98
CA HIS A 104 7.01 4.92 -10.05
C HIS A 104 5.65 4.72 -10.74
N ASP A 105 4.56 4.74 -9.98
CA ASP A 105 3.20 4.56 -10.50
C ASP A 105 2.55 5.87 -10.98
N VAL A 106 3.19 7.03 -10.78
CA VAL A 106 2.58 8.32 -11.10
C VAL A 106 2.37 8.47 -12.60
N ILE A 107 3.29 7.97 -13.44
CA ILE A 107 3.12 8.03 -14.90
C ILE A 107 2.02 7.08 -15.39
N GLU A 108 1.81 5.95 -14.70
CA GLU A 108 0.91 4.90 -15.17
C GLU A 108 -0.52 5.09 -14.68
N ASP A 109 -0.68 5.50 -13.42
CA ASP A 109 -1.98 5.56 -12.75
C ASP A 109 -2.60 6.96 -12.71
N THR A 110 -1.88 8.00 -13.16
CA THR A 110 -2.33 9.40 -13.06
C THR A 110 -2.22 10.15 -14.39
N ALA A 111 -2.67 11.41 -14.42
CA ALA A 111 -2.62 12.25 -15.63
C ALA A 111 -1.23 12.88 -15.89
N HIS A 112 -0.25 12.63 -15.03
CA HIS A 112 1.09 13.19 -15.17
C HIS A 112 1.97 12.40 -16.15
N ASN A 113 2.91 13.09 -16.78
CA ASN A 113 3.81 12.48 -17.76
C ASN A 113 5.28 12.65 -17.36
N LYS A 114 6.16 11.97 -18.10
CA LYS A 114 7.61 12.02 -17.91
C LYS A 114 8.17 13.44 -17.91
N ASP A 115 7.68 14.31 -18.79
CA ASP A 115 8.16 15.68 -18.90
C ASP A 115 7.89 16.48 -17.62
N LYS A 116 6.73 16.25 -16.99
CA LYS A 116 6.40 16.90 -15.72
C LYS A 116 7.32 16.45 -14.59
N ILE A 117 7.67 15.16 -14.53
CA ILE A 117 8.62 14.64 -13.55
C ILE A 117 10.01 15.21 -13.80
N ALA A 118 10.43 15.31 -15.06
CA ALA A 118 11.73 15.87 -15.43
C ALA A 118 11.87 17.36 -15.03
N GLU A 119 10.79 18.13 -15.16
CA GLU A 119 10.72 19.53 -14.73
C GLU A 119 10.88 19.68 -13.20
N LEU A 120 10.23 18.82 -12.42
CA LEU A 120 10.16 18.95 -10.96
C LEU A 120 11.33 18.29 -10.21
N PHE A 121 11.82 17.16 -10.71
CA PHE A 121 12.77 16.27 -10.02
C PHE A 121 14.04 16.00 -10.83
N GLY A 122 14.12 16.52 -12.05
CA GLY A 122 15.27 16.38 -12.92
C GLY A 122 15.21 15.15 -13.83
N LYS A 123 16.06 15.17 -14.85
CA LYS A 123 16.08 14.17 -15.92
C LYS A 123 16.36 12.75 -15.42
N ASP A 124 17.30 12.60 -14.49
CA ASP A 124 17.70 11.28 -13.99
C ASP A 124 16.53 10.55 -13.31
N VAL A 125 15.78 11.25 -12.45
CA VAL A 125 14.59 10.68 -11.78
C VAL A 125 13.52 10.33 -12.81
N ALA A 126 13.28 11.21 -13.78
CA ALA A 126 12.30 10.95 -14.84
C ALA A 126 12.67 9.74 -15.72
N GLU A 127 13.96 9.50 -15.97
CA GLU A 127 14.43 8.31 -16.69
C GLU A 127 14.28 7.03 -15.86
N LEU A 128 14.54 7.09 -14.55
CA LEU A 128 14.31 5.95 -13.65
C LEU A 128 12.83 5.56 -13.58
N VAL A 129 11.94 6.53 -13.38
CA VAL A 129 10.49 6.30 -13.31
C VAL A 129 9.99 5.70 -14.63
N ASP A 130 10.31 6.33 -15.77
CA ASP A 130 9.94 5.84 -17.10
C ASP A 130 10.51 4.43 -17.39
N GLY A 131 11.71 4.14 -16.89
CA GLY A 131 12.32 2.82 -17.02
C GLY A 131 11.56 1.74 -16.26
N VAL A 132 11.14 2.01 -15.01
CA VAL A 132 10.40 1.06 -14.17
C VAL A 132 8.99 0.80 -14.72
N SER A 133 8.27 1.86 -15.10
CA SER A 133 6.94 1.75 -15.74
C SER A 133 6.98 0.86 -17.00
N LYS A 134 8.00 1.02 -17.84
CA LYS A 134 8.14 0.21 -19.04
C LYS A 134 8.42 -1.26 -18.77
N ILE A 135 9.08 -1.61 -17.67
CA ILE A 135 9.35 -3.01 -17.31
C ILE A 135 8.05 -3.73 -16.95
N ASP A 136 7.12 -3.04 -16.27
CA ASP A 136 5.81 -3.61 -15.93
C ASP A 136 5.00 -3.95 -17.18
N GLN A 137 5.20 -3.17 -18.25
CA GLN A 137 4.54 -3.37 -19.55
C GLN A 137 5.21 -4.43 -20.44
N ILE A 138 6.34 -5.03 -20.04
CA ILE A 138 6.93 -6.13 -20.79
C ILE A 138 6.07 -7.38 -20.52
N GLU A 139 5.21 -7.72 -21.48
CA GLU A 139 4.55 -9.02 -21.49
C GLU A 139 5.62 -10.12 -21.54
N PHE A 140 5.79 -10.82 -20.42
CA PHE A 140 6.57 -12.05 -20.37
C PHE A 140 5.86 -13.09 -21.22
N ARG A 141 6.20 -13.14 -22.51
CA ARG A 141 5.74 -14.19 -23.41
C ARG A 141 6.16 -15.54 -22.85
N THR A 142 5.19 -16.41 -22.62
CA THR A 142 5.47 -17.78 -22.25
C THR A 142 5.88 -18.57 -23.50
N GLU A 143 6.61 -19.67 -23.32
CA GLU A 143 6.88 -20.60 -24.44
C GLU A 143 5.58 -21.09 -25.10
N GLU A 144 4.48 -21.17 -24.33
CA GLU A 144 3.15 -21.50 -24.84
C GLU A 144 2.58 -20.40 -25.75
N ASP A 145 2.77 -19.11 -25.42
CA ASP A 145 2.37 -17.99 -26.27
C ASP A 145 3.16 -17.95 -27.59
N GLU A 146 4.46 -18.28 -27.53
CA GLU A 146 5.29 -18.40 -28.74
C GLU A 146 4.87 -19.59 -29.61
N GLN A 147 4.52 -20.73 -28.99
CA GLN A 147 4.01 -21.91 -29.69
C GLN A 147 2.64 -21.65 -30.32
N ALA A 148 1.74 -20.94 -29.63
CA ALA A 148 0.43 -20.57 -30.15
C ALA A 148 0.54 -19.65 -31.38
N GLU A 149 1.45 -18.66 -31.34
CA GLU A 149 1.73 -17.79 -32.49
C GLU A 149 2.40 -18.53 -33.65
N ASN A 150 3.33 -19.45 -33.36
CA ASN A 150 3.95 -20.31 -34.38
C ASN A 150 2.92 -21.23 -35.05
N PHE A 151 2.00 -21.79 -34.27
CA PHE A 151 0.89 -22.60 -34.79
C PHE A 151 -0.06 -21.77 -35.66
N ARG A 152 -0.39 -20.55 -35.22
CA ARG A 152 -1.24 -19.62 -35.98
C ARG A 152 -0.62 -19.22 -37.33
N LYS A 153 0.71 -19.01 -37.36
CA LYS A 153 1.48 -18.76 -38.60
C LYS A 153 1.55 -19.97 -39.53
N MET A 154 1.44 -21.20 -39.00
CA MET A 154 1.43 -22.42 -39.82
C MET A 154 0.06 -22.70 -40.47
N LEU A 155 -1.02 -22.09 -39.97
CA LEU A 155 -2.39 -22.24 -40.48
C LEU A 155 -2.80 -21.17 -41.51
N LEU A 156 -1.94 -20.18 -41.77
CA LEU A 156 -2.09 -19.13 -42.79
C LEU A 156 -1.19 -19.42 -43.99
#